data_AF-A0A936UII4-F1
#
_entry.id   AF-A0A936UII4-F1
#
_cell.length_a   1.000
_cell.length_b   1.000
_cell.length_c   1.000
_cell.angle_alpha   90.00
_cell.angle_beta   90.00
_cell.angle_gamma   90.00
#
_symmetry.space_group_name_H-M   'P 1'
#
loop_
_entity.id
_entity.type
_entity.pdbx_description
1 polymer ?
#
loop_
_entity_poly.entity_id
_entity_poly.type
_entity_poly.pdbx_seq_one_letter_code
_entity_poly.pdbx_strand_id
1 'polypeptide(L)'
;MKINIEKELFKKDIKILKIKNFYELDYLDSVYSEIDNLKHYLTDSETIIPDNLKKSRNFIKYISSVMRGKENKSGADLFVLKKELKKERLVIEKKWLLEKIDELSNK
;
A
#
# COMPACT_ATOMS: atom_id res chain seq x y z
N MET A 1 -6.98 -6.80 30.36
CA MET A 1 -5.76 -6.86 29.52
C MET A 1 -5.64 -5.55 28.76
N LYS A 2 -4.67 -4.67 29.07
CA LYS A 2 -4.48 -3.39 28.34
C LYS A 2 -3.76 -3.72 27.03
N ILE A 3 -4.51 -3.76 25.93
CA ILE A 3 -3.96 -3.92 24.58
C ILE A 3 -3.22 -2.61 24.23
N ASN A 4 -1.94 -2.72 23.85
CA ASN A 4 -1.12 -1.56 23.53
C ASN A 4 -1.26 -1.19 22.04
N ILE A 5 -2.37 -0.51 21.72
CA ILE A 5 -2.75 -0.11 20.36
C ILE A 5 -1.63 0.66 19.65
N GLU A 6 -0.89 1.49 20.37
CA GLU A 6 0.24 2.26 19.83
C GLU A 6 1.34 1.36 19.26
N LYS A 7 1.64 0.25 19.92
CA LYS A 7 2.64 -0.72 19.47
C LYS A 7 2.25 -1.38 18.15
N GLU A 8 0.98 -1.72 17.98
CA GLU A 8 0.48 -2.35 16.75
C GLU A 8 0.42 -1.36 15.58
N LEU A 9 -0.01 -0.12 15.84
CA LEU A 9 0.06 0.95 14.84
C LEU A 9 1.51 1.19 14.37
N PHE A 10 2.45 1.25 15.31
CA PHE A 10 3.86 1.46 15.01
C PHE A 10 4.47 0.32 14.17
N LYS A 11 4.18 -0.94 14.50
CA LYS A 11 4.63 -2.10 13.70
C LYS A 11 4.13 -2.03 12.26
N LYS A 12 2.86 -1.67 12.08
CA LYS A 12 2.26 -1.52 10.75
C LYS A 12 2.96 -0.39 9.97
N ASP A 13 3.22 0.74 10.60
CA ASP A 13 3.90 1.88 9.97
C ASP A 13 5.33 1.52 9.53
N ILE A 14 6.05 0.71 10.31
CA ILE A 14 7.36 0.16 9.91
C ILE A 14 7.24 -0.70 8.65
N LYS A 15 6.25 -1.59 8.58
CA LYS A 15 6.02 -2.45 7.40
C LYS A 15 5.72 -1.61 6.15
N ILE A 16 4.88 -0.59 6.29
CA ILE A 16 4.57 0.35 5.20
C ILE A 16 5.82 1.09 4.74
N LEU A 17 6.62 1.59 5.67
CA LEU A 17 7.88 2.29 5.35
C LEU A 17 8.86 1.36 4.61
N LYS A 18 8.94 0.09 5.02
CA LYS A 18 9.79 -0.92 4.36
C LYS A 18 9.35 -1.17 2.91
N ILE A 19 8.04 -1.31 2.67
CA ILE A 19 7.47 -1.41 1.31
C ILE A 19 7.85 -0.21 0.46
N LYS A 20 7.69 1.01 0.99
CA LYS A 20 8.05 2.25 0.29
C LYS A 20 9.53 2.27 -0.06
N ASN A 21 10.42 1.98 0.89
CA ASN A 21 11.86 1.96 0.65
C ASN A 21 12.25 0.96 -0.44
N PHE A 22 11.74 -0.28 -0.39
CA PHE A 22 12.01 -1.26 -1.44
C PHE A 22 11.47 -0.86 -2.80
N TYR A 23 10.32 -0.18 -2.84
CA TYR A 23 9.77 0.35 -4.09
C TYR A 23 10.68 1.42 -4.70
N GLU A 24 11.14 2.38 -3.90
CA GLU A 24 12.03 3.46 -4.37
C GLU A 24 13.41 2.92 -4.80
N LEU A 25 13.88 1.83 -4.19
CA LEU A 25 15.13 1.15 -4.55
C LEU A 25 15.00 0.15 -5.72
N ASP A 26 13.81 0.04 -6.31
CA ASP A 26 13.50 -0.88 -7.42
C ASP A 26 13.65 -2.37 -7.08
N TYR A 27 13.60 -2.73 -5.79
CA TYR A 27 13.63 -4.12 -5.32
C TYR A 27 12.24 -4.75 -5.36
N LEU A 28 11.73 -5.00 -6.57
CA LEU A 28 10.32 -5.37 -6.78
C LEU A 28 9.91 -6.68 -6.08
N ASP A 29 10.76 -7.71 -6.11
CA ASP A 29 10.50 -8.97 -5.39
C ASP A 29 10.35 -8.76 -3.87
N SER A 30 11.17 -7.86 -3.33
CA SER A 30 11.10 -7.49 -1.91
C SER A 30 9.81 -6.72 -1.59
N VAL A 31 9.34 -5.88 -2.52
CA VAL A 31 8.04 -5.21 -2.39
C VAL A 31 6.92 -6.24 -2.33
N TYR A 32 6.90 -7.22 -3.24
CA TYR A 32 5.88 -8.27 -3.24
C TYR A 32 5.88 -9.09 -1.94
N SER A 33 7.07 -9.49 -1.48
CA SER A 33 7.23 -10.22 -0.22
C SER A 33 6.69 -9.43 0.98
N GLU A 34 7.00 -8.13 1.06
CA GLU A 34 6.51 -7.29 2.16
C GLU A 34 5.01 -6.96 2.08
N ILE A 35 4.46 -6.83 0.87
CA ILE A 35 3.00 -6.70 0.68
C ILE A 35 2.29 -7.95 1.21
N ASP A 36 2.82 -9.14 0.90
CA ASP A 36 2.25 -10.40 1.36
C ASP A 36 2.35 -10.55 2.89
N ASN A 37 3.52 -10.25 3.45
CA ASN A 37 3.72 -10.19 4.90
C ASN A 37 2.74 -9.21 5.58
N LEU A 38 2.47 -8.05 4.96
CA LEU A 38 1.48 -7.10 5.48
C LEU A 38 0.05 -7.66 5.41
N LYS A 39 -0.32 -8.40 4.35
CA LYS A 39 -1.64 -9.06 4.26
C LYS A 39 -1.85 -10.07 5.39
N HIS A 40 -0.85 -10.91 5.63
CA HIS A 40 -0.88 -11.89 6.72
C HIS A 40 -1.01 -11.19 8.08
N TYR A 41 -0.17 -10.19 8.34
CA TYR A 41 -0.24 -9.40 9.57
C TYR A 41 -1.63 -8.76 9.81
N LEU A 42 -2.26 -8.21 8.77
CA LEU A 42 -3.60 -7.62 8.87
C LEU A 42 -4.72 -8.65 9.06
N THR A 43 -4.49 -9.92 8.70
CA THR A 43 -5.46 -11.00 8.87
C THR A 43 -5.43 -11.51 10.31
N ASP A 44 -4.23 -11.66 10.87
CA ASP A 44 -4.02 -12.18 12.22
C ASP A 44 -4.31 -11.14 13.31
N SER A 45 -4.38 -9.85 12.94
CA SER A 45 -4.60 -8.76 13.89
C SER A 45 -6.10 -8.56 14.19
N GLU A 46 -6.65 -9.33 15.14
CA GLU A 46 -8.05 -9.23 15.59
C GLU A 46 -8.43 -7.87 16.22
N THR A 47 -7.44 -7.02 16.51
CA THR A 47 -7.58 -5.78 17.30
C THR A 47 -7.51 -4.49 16.48
N ILE A 48 -7.41 -4.57 15.16
CA ILE A 48 -7.37 -3.36 14.31
C ILE A 48 -8.78 -2.79 14.14
N ILE A 49 -8.92 -1.50 14.44
CA ILE A 49 -10.15 -0.72 14.19
C ILE A 49 -10.58 -0.90 12.72
N PRO A 50 -11.85 -1.23 12.43
CA PRO A 50 -12.32 -1.57 11.08
C PRO A 50 -11.89 -0.58 9.98
N ASP A 51 -11.92 0.72 10.26
CA ASP A 51 -11.48 1.76 9.32
C ASP A 51 -9.98 1.70 9.02
N ASN A 52 -9.14 1.45 10.03
CA ASN A 52 -7.70 1.30 9.85
C ASN A 52 -7.37 0.04 9.06
N LEU A 53 -8.10 -1.04 9.30
CA LEU A 53 -7.98 -2.28 8.54
C LEU A 53 -8.35 -2.04 7.07
N LYS A 54 -9.47 -1.36 6.82
CA LYS A 54 -9.91 -1.01 5.47
C LYS A 54 -8.91 -0.10 4.76
N LYS A 55 -8.39 0.94 5.44
CA LYS A 55 -7.33 1.80 4.89
C LYS A 55 -6.09 1.02 4.46
N SER A 56 -5.67 0.06 5.28
CA SER A 56 -4.48 -0.76 5.04
C SER A 56 -4.69 -1.78 3.91
N ARG A 57 -5.87 -2.41 3.86
CA ARG A 57 -6.27 -3.30 2.74
C ARG A 57 -6.35 -2.55 1.42
N ASN A 58 -6.90 -1.33 1.43
CA ASN A 58 -6.93 -0.48 0.25
C ASN A 58 -5.52 -0.10 -0.19
N PHE A 59 -4.62 0.24 0.73
CA PHE A 59 -3.22 0.47 0.37
C PHE A 59 -2.60 -0.74 -0.32
N ILE A 60 -2.74 -1.95 0.24
CA ILE A 60 -2.28 -3.20 -0.38
C ILE A 60 -2.84 -3.36 -1.80
N LYS A 61 -4.14 -3.15 -1.98
CA LYS A 61 -4.78 -3.21 -3.31
C LYS A 61 -4.11 -2.26 -4.29
N TYR A 62 -3.96 -0.99 -3.90
CA TYR A 62 -3.43 0.05 -4.78
C TYR A 62 -1.93 -0.16 -5.06
N ILE A 63 -1.10 -0.46 -4.07
CA ILE A 63 0.34 -0.69 -4.31
C ILE A 63 0.57 -1.93 -5.19
N SER A 64 -0.20 -3.01 -5.04
CA SER A 64 -0.12 -4.15 -5.95
C SER A 64 -0.49 -3.78 -7.39
N SER A 65 -1.47 -2.90 -7.60
CA SER A 65 -1.78 -2.40 -8.94
C SER A 65 -0.71 -1.47 -9.50
N VAL A 66 -0.09 -0.62 -8.66
CA VAL A 66 1.06 0.21 -9.04
C VAL A 66 2.24 -0.66 -9.49
N MET A 67 2.53 -1.74 -8.75
CA MET A 67 3.57 -2.70 -9.10
C MET A 67 3.32 -3.35 -10.47
N ARG A 68 2.11 -3.85 -10.71
CA ARG A 68 1.73 -4.38 -12.03
C ARG A 68 1.83 -3.35 -13.15
N GLY A 69 1.44 -2.11 -12.88
CA GLY A 69 1.57 -1.00 -13.83
C GLY A 69 3.03 -0.69 -14.18
N LYS A 70 3.91 -0.78 -13.18
CA LYS A 70 5.36 -0.61 -13.35
C LYS A 70 5.99 -1.71 -14.22
N GLU A 71 5.52 -2.95 -14.09
CA GLU A 71 5.98 -4.09 -14.89
C GLU A 71 5.45 -4.06 -16.33
N ASN A 72 4.14 -3.83 -16.49
CA ASN A 72 3.46 -3.99 -17.77
C ASN A 72 3.42 -2.74 -18.66
N LYS A 73 3.84 -1.57 -18.15
CA LYS A 73 3.87 -0.26 -18.87
C LYS A 73 2.56 0.14 -19.55
N SER A 74 1.41 -0.38 -19.09
CA SER A 74 0.10 -0.04 -19.65
C SER A 74 -0.40 1.28 -19.05
N GLY A 75 -0.26 2.38 -19.80
CA GLY A 75 -0.68 3.72 -19.36
C GLY A 75 -2.19 3.88 -19.14
N ALA A 76 -3.03 3.10 -19.84
CA ALA A 76 -4.48 3.14 -19.68
C ALA A 76 -4.92 2.65 -18.28
N ASP A 77 -4.25 1.62 -17.76
CA ASP A 77 -4.54 1.06 -16.45
C ASP A 77 -4.16 2.02 -15.31
N LEU A 78 -3.05 2.76 -15.48
CA LEU A 78 -2.61 3.76 -14.51
C LEU A 78 -3.57 4.95 -14.40
N PHE A 79 -4.14 5.39 -15.53
CA PHE A 79 -5.13 6.48 -15.53
C PHE A 79 -6.41 6.11 -14.77
N VAL A 80 -6.92 4.90 -15.00
CA VAL A 80 -8.09 4.38 -14.28
C VAL A 80 -7.77 4.23 -12.80
N LEU A 81 -6.62 3.64 -12.46
CA LEU A 81 -6.16 3.47 -11.09
C LEU A 81 -6.07 4.81 -10.34
N LYS A 82 -5.53 5.86 -10.99
CA LYS A 82 -5.46 7.21 -10.42
C LYS A 82 -6.85 7.76 -10.09
N LYS A 83 -7.81 7.60 -11.00
CA LYS A 83 -9.19 8.06 -10.79
C LYS A 83 -9.87 7.33 -9.63
N GLU A 84 -9.69 6.02 -9.54
CA GLU A 84 -10.22 5.23 -8.42
C GLU A 84 -9.62 5.66 -7.10
N LEU A 85 -8.28 5.77 -7.03
CA LEU A 85 -7.58 6.17 -5.82
C LEU A 85 -7.99 7.58 -5.35
N LYS A 86 -8.20 8.53 -6.28
CA LYS A 86 -8.69 9.88 -5.94
C LYS A 86 -10.06 9.84 -5.25
N LYS A 87 -10.97 8.95 -5.66
CA LYS A 87 -12.31 8.81 -5.09
C LYS A 87 -12.33 8.06 -3.76
N GLU A 88 -11.41 7.13 -3.55
CA GLU A 88 -11.34 6.36 -2.31
C GLU A 88 -10.90 7.24 -1.13
N ARG A 89 -11.69 7.26 -0.05
CA ARG A 89 -11.42 8.07 1.14
C ARG A 89 -10.56 7.33 2.16
N LEU A 90 -10.65 6.00 2.17
CA LEU A 90 -10.01 5.15 3.17
C LEU A 90 -8.78 4.48 2.55
N VAL A 91 -7.69 5.22 2.38
CA VAL A 91 -6.39 4.67 1.97
C VAL A 91 -5.28 5.33 2.79
N ILE A 92 -4.41 4.53 3.42
CA ILE A 92 -3.16 5.03 4.01
C ILE A 92 -2.18 5.39 2.90
N GLU A 93 -1.28 6.35 3.12
CA GLU A 93 -0.26 6.74 2.13
C GLU A 93 -0.84 7.13 0.76
N LYS A 94 -2.09 7.60 0.71
CA LYS A 94 -2.78 7.96 -0.55
C LYS A 94 -2.00 8.96 -1.39
N LYS A 95 -1.40 9.96 -0.75
CA LYS A 95 -0.59 10.99 -1.43
C LYS A 95 0.60 10.34 -2.14
N TRP A 96 1.37 9.51 -1.43
CA TRP A 96 2.52 8.81 -2.00
C TRP A 96 2.10 7.87 -3.15
N LEU A 97 1.01 7.10 -3.00
CA LEU A 97 0.51 6.25 -4.09
C LEU A 97 0.14 7.05 -5.35
N LEU A 98 -0.49 8.22 -5.19
CA LEU A 98 -0.80 9.11 -6.32
C LEU A 98 0.47 9.64 -6.99
N GLU A 99 1.48 10.02 -6.20
CA GLU A 99 2.80 10.43 -6.72
C GLU A 99 3.45 9.32 -7.53
N LYS A 100 3.47 8.08 -7.03
CA LYS A 100 4.03 6.93 -7.76
C LYS A 100 3.29 6.63 -9.07
N ILE A 101 1.97 6.74 -9.09
CA ILE A 101 1.19 6.57 -10.33
C ILE A 101 1.57 7.67 -11.35
N ASP A 102 1.79 8.90 -10.89
CA ASP A 102 2.14 10.03 -11.75
C ASP A 102 3.54 9.89 -12.32
N GLU A 103 4.51 9.42 -11.51
CA GLU A 103 5.85 9.08 -11.98
C GLU A 103 5.84 8.01 -13.08
N LEU A 104 5.00 6.98 -12.94
CA LEU A 104 4.86 5.94 -13.95
C LEU A 104 4.13 6.41 -15.22
N SER A 105 3.24 7.40 -15.11
CA SER A 105 2.49 7.93 -16.26
C SER A 105 3.30 8.95 -17.09
N ASN A 106 4.33 9.54 -16.50
CA ASN A 106 5.19 10.55 -17.13
C ASN A 106 6.51 9.96 -17.68
N LYS A 107 6.68 8.63 -17.60
CA LYS A 107 7.79 7.89 -18.22
C LYS A 107 7.38 7.37 -19.59
#